data_AF-A0A842RNT6-F1
#
_entry.id   AF-A0A842RNT6-F1
#
_cell.length_a   1.000
_cell.length_b   1.000
_cell.length_c   1.000
_cell.angle_alpha   90.00
_cell.angle_beta   90.00
_cell.angle_gamma   90.00
#
_symmetry.space_group_name_H-M   'P 1'
#
loop_
_entity.id
_entity.type
_entity.pdbx_description
1 polymer ?
#
loop_
_entity_poly.entity_id
_entity_poly.type
_entity_poly.pdbx_seq_one_letter_code
_entity_poly.pdbx_strand_id
1 'polypeptide(L)'
;MKTKVKELREIAGMTQEQLGEKLGVSRQTVYYLEKGDYNPTLTLSFKLSEVFGKSIDEIFYQEPIIKDVIEQKSLKELKTIAESIGISYNKISKLTEIKEERLLEEFDEELLRNIADGLDFEFNKLFED
;
A
#
# COMPACT_ATOMS: atom_id res chain seq x y z
N MET A 1 0.07 -0.46 7.22
CA MET A 1 -0.12 -1.82 6.66
C MET A 1 -1.60 -2.00 6.40
N LYS A 2 -2.00 -2.15 5.14
CA LYS A 2 -3.39 -2.48 4.80
C LYS A 2 -3.60 -3.99 4.93
N THR A 3 -4.85 -4.38 5.10
CA THR A 3 -5.24 -5.75 5.46
C THR A 3 -6.60 -6.09 4.85
N LYS A 4 -6.72 -7.30 4.27
CA LYS A 4 -8.00 -7.85 3.81
C LYS A 4 -8.65 -8.78 4.82
N VAL A 5 -8.12 -8.87 6.06
CA VAL A 5 -8.62 -9.82 7.07
C VAL A 5 -10.12 -9.69 7.29
N LYS A 6 -10.66 -8.46 7.32
CA LYS A 6 -12.10 -8.23 7.50
C LYS A 6 -12.91 -8.78 6.33
N GLU A 7 -12.51 -8.43 5.11
CA GLU A 7 -13.16 -8.87 3.87
C GLU A 7 -13.15 -10.41 3.77
N LEU A 8 -11.98 -11.02 3.96
CA LEU A 8 -11.82 -12.48 3.90
C LEU A 8 -12.61 -13.19 4.99
N ARG A 9 -12.68 -12.62 6.20
CA ARG A 9 -13.51 -13.17 7.28
C ARG A 9 -15.01 -13.13 6.92
N GLU A 10 -15.48 -12.02 6.36
CA GLU A 10 -16.88 -11.84 5.97
C GLU A 10 -17.27 -12.76 4.80
N ILE A 11 -16.39 -12.93 3.81
CA ILE A 11 -16.55 -13.91 2.71
C ILE A 11 -16.64 -15.34 3.27
N ALA A 12 -15.83 -15.66 4.27
CA ALA A 12 -15.88 -16.96 4.95
C ALA A 12 -17.07 -17.11 5.92
N GLY A 13 -17.93 -16.11 6.05
CA GLY A 13 -19.13 -16.15 6.91
C GLY A 13 -18.82 -16.23 8.41
N MET A 14 -17.64 -15.78 8.84
CA MET A 14 -17.19 -15.89 10.24
C MET A 14 -17.41 -14.60 11.03
N THR A 15 -17.73 -14.71 12.32
CA THR A 15 -17.63 -13.59 13.26
C THR A 15 -16.16 -13.36 13.68
N GLN A 16 -15.84 -12.18 14.21
CA GLN A 16 -14.49 -11.90 14.74
C GLN A 16 -14.09 -12.89 15.85
N GLU A 17 -15.07 -13.35 16.64
CA GLU A 17 -14.86 -14.31 17.71
C GLU A 17 -14.52 -15.70 17.15
N GLN A 18 -15.25 -16.17 16.14
CA GLN A 18 -14.96 -17.43 15.45
C GLN A 18 -13.58 -17.44 14.77
N LEU A 19 -13.18 -16.31 14.17
CA LEU A 19 -11.83 -16.19 13.60
C LEU A 19 -10.78 -16.20 14.73
N GLY A 20 -11.05 -15.53 15.84
CA GLY A 20 -10.17 -15.53 17.02
C GLY A 20 -9.94 -16.94 17.56
N GLU A 21 -11.01 -17.72 17.70
CA GLU A 21 -10.95 -19.14 18.11
C GLU A 21 -10.08 -19.97 17.16
N LYS A 22 -10.26 -19.84 15.84
CA LYS A 22 -9.44 -20.55 14.84
C LYS A 22 -7.97 -20.19 14.91
N LEU A 23 -7.66 -18.91 15.15
CA LEU A 23 -6.29 -18.41 15.21
C LEU A 23 -5.64 -18.65 16.59
N GLY A 24 -6.44 -18.92 17.62
CA GLY A 24 -5.99 -19.01 19.02
C GLY A 24 -5.66 -17.64 19.61
N VAL A 25 -6.41 -16.60 19.25
CA VAL A 25 -6.25 -15.21 19.74
C VAL A 25 -7.59 -14.63 20.19
N SER A 26 -7.54 -13.52 20.93
CA SER A 26 -8.76 -12.85 21.37
C SER A 26 -9.53 -12.21 20.21
N ARG A 27 -10.85 -12.03 20.36
CA ARG A 27 -11.67 -11.22 19.44
C ARG A 27 -11.06 -9.81 19.24
N GLN A 28 -10.48 -9.23 20.28
CA GLN A 28 -9.86 -7.91 20.22
C GLN A 28 -8.57 -7.90 19.37
N THR A 29 -7.80 -8.98 19.38
CA THR A 29 -6.68 -9.16 18.45
C THR A 29 -7.17 -9.17 17.01
N VAL A 30 -8.28 -9.87 16.72
CA VAL A 30 -8.90 -9.85 15.39
C VAL A 30 -9.36 -8.44 15.01
N TYR A 31 -9.97 -7.69 15.94
CA TYR A 31 -10.35 -6.29 15.69
C TYR A 31 -9.15 -5.43 15.25
N TYR A 32 -8.01 -5.51 15.94
CA TYR A 32 -6.83 -4.74 15.54
C TYR A 32 -6.20 -5.24 14.23
N LEU A 33 -6.23 -6.55 13.97
CA LEU A 33 -5.81 -7.13 12.69
C LEU A 33 -6.65 -6.62 11.51
N GLU A 34 -7.96 -6.42 11.71
CA GLU A 34 -8.86 -5.88 10.69
C GLU A 34 -8.67 -4.39 10.45
N LYS A 35 -8.18 -3.66 11.47
CA LYS A 35 -7.87 -2.23 11.36
C LYS A 35 -6.52 -1.96 10.74
N GLY A 36 -5.61 -2.94 10.74
CA GLY A 36 -4.21 -2.75 10.33
C GLY A 36 -3.34 -2.12 11.42
N ASP A 37 -3.90 -1.89 12.62
CA ASP A 37 -3.23 -1.27 13.77
C ASP A 37 -2.34 -2.25 14.56
N TYR A 38 -2.25 -3.49 14.09
CA TYR A 38 -1.48 -4.54 14.73
C TYR A 38 -0.64 -5.28 13.69
N ASN A 39 0.67 -5.33 13.94
CA ASN A 39 1.59 -6.13 13.14
C ASN A 39 1.57 -7.58 13.65
N PRO A 40 1.00 -8.54 12.91
CA PRO A 40 0.95 -9.94 13.33
C PRO A 40 2.35 -10.54 13.47
N THR A 41 2.49 -11.48 14.39
CA THR A 41 3.67 -12.34 14.41
C THR A 41 3.69 -13.21 13.15
N LEU A 42 4.88 -13.66 12.73
CA LEU A 42 5.02 -14.54 11.57
C LEU A 42 4.11 -15.78 11.67
N THR A 43 4.03 -16.37 12.87
CA THR A 43 3.14 -17.50 13.16
C THR A 43 1.66 -17.16 12.91
N LEU A 44 1.21 -15.98 13.32
CA LEU A 44 -0.17 -15.55 13.12
C LEU A 44 -0.46 -15.26 11.64
N SER A 45 0.50 -14.69 10.92
CA SER A 45 0.41 -14.49 9.47
C SER A 45 0.27 -15.80 8.71
N PHE A 46 1.03 -16.83 9.07
CA PHE A 46 0.88 -18.17 8.47
C PHE A 46 -0.48 -18.80 8.79
N LYS A 47 -0.96 -18.70 10.03
CA LYS A 47 -2.30 -19.19 10.39
C LYS A 47 -3.40 -18.51 9.59
N LEU A 48 -3.30 -17.19 9.38
CA LEU A 48 -4.24 -16.44 8.54
C LEU A 48 -4.19 -16.90 7.09
N SER A 49 -2.98 -17.13 6.56
CA SER A 49 -2.77 -17.71 5.23
C SER A 49 -3.45 -19.06 5.07
N GLU A 50 -3.31 -19.96 6.05
CA GLU A 50 -3.97 -21.26 6.07
C GLU A 50 -5.49 -21.15 6.18
N VAL A 51 -6.01 -20.27 7.05
CA VAL A 51 -7.45 -20.09 7.26
C VAL A 51 -8.14 -19.55 6.01
N PHE A 52 -7.50 -18.63 5.28
CA PHE A 52 -8.08 -17.99 4.11
C PHE A 52 -7.68 -18.65 2.78
N GLY A 53 -6.67 -19.52 2.77
CA GLY A 53 -6.14 -20.10 1.53
C GLY A 53 -5.50 -19.05 0.62
N LYS A 54 -4.86 -18.04 1.21
CA LYS A 54 -4.28 -16.87 0.54
C LYS A 54 -2.84 -16.66 0.94
N SER A 55 -2.01 -16.15 0.05
CA SER A 55 -0.64 -15.78 0.42
C SER A 55 -0.65 -14.65 1.46
N ILE A 56 0.45 -14.49 2.19
CA ILE A 56 0.55 -13.41 3.20
C ILE A 56 0.44 -12.04 2.53
N ASP A 57 1.01 -11.87 1.33
CA ASP A 57 0.93 -10.65 0.51
C ASP A 57 -0.48 -10.37 -0.05
N GLU A 58 -1.30 -11.39 -0.29
CA GLU A 58 -2.71 -11.21 -0.63
C GLU A 58 -3.56 -10.75 0.58
N ILE A 59 -3.13 -11.09 1.80
CA ILE A 59 -3.85 -10.74 3.05
C ILE A 59 -3.38 -9.39 3.60
N PHE A 60 -2.07 -9.15 3.60
CA PHE A 60 -1.41 -7.98 4.14
C PHE A 60 -0.53 -7.36 3.07
N TYR A 61 -0.78 -6.09 2.80
CA TYR A 61 -0.06 -5.37 1.77
C TYR A 61 0.22 -3.94 2.24
N GLN A 62 1.21 -3.33 1.60
CA GLN A 62 1.36 -1.88 1.64
C GLN A 62 0.78 -1.37 0.32
N GLU A 63 0.02 -0.28 0.38
CA GLU A 63 -0.22 0.47 -0.85
C GLU A 63 1.14 0.96 -1.34
N PRO A 64 1.48 0.76 -2.63
CA PRO A 64 2.74 1.25 -3.14
C PRO A 64 2.74 2.77 -2.99
N ILE A 65 3.67 3.26 -2.18
CA ILE A 65 4.01 4.68 -2.09
C ILE A 65 4.54 5.05 -3.49
N ILE A 66 4.28 6.25 -4.00
CA ILE A 66 4.83 6.67 -5.32
C ILE A 66 6.33 6.40 -5.43
N LYS A 67 7.03 6.47 -4.30
CA LYS A 67 8.43 6.10 -4.16
C LYS A 67 8.72 4.67 -4.64
N ASP A 68 7.92 3.69 -4.26
CA ASP A 68 8.09 2.29 -4.68
C ASP A 68 7.93 2.15 -6.20
N VAL A 69 6.96 2.88 -6.78
CA VAL A 69 6.72 2.90 -8.23
C VAL A 69 7.89 3.53 -8.99
N ILE A 70 8.47 4.60 -8.43
CA ILE A 70 9.65 5.26 -9.01
C ILE A 70 10.88 4.35 -8.87
N GLU A 71 11.10 3.72 -7.72
CA GLU A 71 12.25 2.84 -7.44
C GLU A 71 12.25 1.55 -8.28
N GLN A 72 11.08 1.07 -8.70
CA GLN A 72 10.96 -0.09 -9.58
C GLN A 72 11.24 0.22 -11.07
N LYS A 73 11.24 1.49 -11.48
CA LYS A 73 11.50 1.89 -12.87
C LYS A 73 12.99 2.15 -13.09
N SER A 74 13.50 1.77 -14.25
CA SER A 74 14.87 2.07 -14.64
C SER A 74 15.08 3.58 -14.86
N LEU A 75 16.32 4.04 -14.70
CA LEU A 75 16.70 5.43 -14.98
C LEU A 75 16.32 5.87 -16.40
N LYS A 76 16.35 4.95 -17.38
CA LYS A 76 15.96 5.23 -18.75
C LYS A 76 14.45 5.51 -18.85
N GLU A 77 13.63 4.68 -18.21
CA GLU A 77 12.17 4.87 -18.18
C GLU A 77 11.79 6.17 -17.49
N LEU A 78 12.39 6.47 -16.33
CA LEU A 78 12.13 7.72 -15.60
C LEU A 78 12.51 8.96 -16.41
N LYS A 79 13.61 8.92 -17.18
CA LYS A 79 13.99 10.02 -18.08
C LYS A 79 13.02 10.17 -19.23
N THR A 80 12.59 9.07 -19.86
CA THR A 80 11.59 9.11 -20.93
C THR A 80 10.26 9.66 -20.43
N ILE A 81 9.83 9.29 -19.22
CA ILE A 81 8.62 9.82 -18.59
C ILE A 81 8.78 11.32 -18.33
N ALA A 82 9.89 11.75 -17.74
CA ALA A 82 10.18 13.17 -17.51
C ALA A 82 10.13 13.98 -18.81
N GLU A 83 10.75 13.48 -19.88
CA GLU A 83 10.73 14.10 -21.21
C GLU A 83 9.30 14.19 -21.78
N SER A 84 8.50 13.13 -21.63
CA SER A 84 7.11 13.09 -22.13
C SER A 84 6.18 14.09 -21.44
N ILE A 85 6.41 14.36 -20.15
CA ILE A 85 5.67 15.33 -19.34
C ILE A 85 6.26 16.75 -19.46
N GLY A 86 7.42 16.90 -20.11
CA GLY A 86 8.09 18.19 -20.26
C GLY A 86 8.78 18.69 -18.99
N ILE A 87 9.24 17.78 -18.13
CA ILE A 87 9.87 18.09 -16.85
C ILE A 87 11.28 17.54 -16.75
N SER A 88 12.09 18.09 -15.84
CA SER A 88 13.40 17.53 -15.55
C SER A 88 13.27 16.25 -14.71
N TYR A 89 14.07 15.24 -15.02
CA TYR A 89 14.23 14.03 -14.18
C TYR A 89 14.49 14.36 -12.70
N ASN A 90 15.20 15.45 -12.41
CA ASN A 90 15.47 15.87 -11.03
C ASN A 90 14.21 16.22 -10.25
N LYS A 91 13.10 16.57 -10.92
CA LYS A 91 11.80 16.75 -10.27
C LYS A 91 11.23 15.40 -9.85
N ILE A 92 11.31 14.38 -10.71
CA ILE A 92 10.88 13.01 -10.40
C ILE A 92 11.71 12.41 -9.26
N SER A 93 13.03 12.62 -9.25
CA SER A 93 13.87 12.09 -8.16
C SER A 93 13.52 12.71 -6.80
N LYS A 94 13.18 13.99 -6.76
CA LYS A 94 12.76 14.68 -5.52
C LYS A 94 11.48 14.10 -4.90
N LEU A 95 10.58 13.52 -5.69
CA LEU A 95 9.40 12.83 -5.17
C LEU A 95 9.76 11.63 -4.28
N THR A 96 10.94 11.03 -4.46
CA THR A 96 11.42 9.92 -3.62
C THR A 96 12.05 10.39 -2.30
N GLU A 97 12.38 11.67 -2.19
CA GLU A 97 13.08 12.28 -1.06
C GLU A 97 12.13 13.08 -0.14
N ILE A 98 10.98 13.50 -0.66
CA ILE A 98 9.99 14.30 0.04
C ILE A 98 8.90 13.38 0.61
N LYS A 99 8.47 13.67 1.84
CA LYS A 99 7.33 12.97 2.44
C LYS A 99 6.03 13.36 1.73
N GLU A 100 5.11 12.42 1.59
CA GLU A 100 3.81 12.61 0.91
C GLU A 100 3.03 13.82 1.44
N GLU A 101 3.00 13.99 2.76
CA GLU A 101 2.38 15.11 3.47
C GLU A 101 2.90 16.50 3.05
N ARG A 102 4.08 16.57 2.42
CA ARG A 102 4.73 17.81 1.96
C ARG A 102 4.75 17.96 0.43
N LEU A 103 4.20 17.01 -0.32
CA LEU A 103 4.24 17.05 -1.79
C LEU A 103 3.52 18.28 -2.36
N LEU A 104 2.35 18.62 -1.83
CA LEU A 104 1.60 19.82 -2.26
C LEU A 104 2.21 21.14 -1.78
N GLU A 105 3.17 21.09 -0.85
CA GLU A 105 3.95 22.28 -0.45
C GLU A 105 5.06 22.60 -1.47
N GLU A 106 5.61 21.57 -2.12
CA GLU A 106 6.78 21.69 -3.00
C GLU A 106 6.48 21.51 -4.50
N PHE A 107 5.35 20.90 -4.84
CA PHE A 107 4.91 20.66 -6.21
C PHE A 107 3.48 21.14 -6.42
N ASP A 108 3.22 21.72 -7.59
CA ASP A 108 1.87 22.02 -8.01
C ASP A 108 1.08 20.73 -8.31
N GLU A 109 -0.24 20.78 -8.06
CA GLU A 109 -1.12 19.62 -8.18
C GLU A 109 -1.16 19.07 -9.62
N GLU A 110 -1.16 19.97 -10.62
CA GLU A 110 -1.21 19.61 -12.04
C GLU A 110 0.03 18.81 -12.46
N LEU A 111 1.21 19.22 -11.99
CA LEU A 111 2.47 18.52 -12.17
C LEU A 111 2.45 17.15 -11.52
N LEU A 112 1.94 17.04 -10.29
CA LEU A 112 1.81 15.77 -9.60
C LEU A 112 0.86 14.82 -10.35
N ARG A 113 -0.25 15.33 -10.89
CA ARG A 113 -1.17 14.57 -11.75
C ARG A 113 -0.48 14.07 -13.02
N ASN A 114 0.23 14.95 -13.73
CA ASN A 114 0.94 14.59 -14.94
C ASN A 114 2.05 13.55 -14.68
N ILE A 115 2.72 13.65 -13.53
CA ILE A 115 3.72 12.65 -13.09
C ILE A 115 3.07 11.32 -12.78
N ALA A 116 1.96 11.31 -12.02
CA ALA A 116 1.22 10.10 -11.70
C ALA A 116 0.75 9.38 -12.99
N ASP A 117 0.14 10.12 -13.91
CA ASP A 117 -0.31 9.61 -15.20
C ASP A 117 0.85 9.02 -16.01
N GLY A 118 1.99 9.71 -16.09
CA GLY A 118 3.17 9.21 -16.80
C GLY A 118 3.82 7.99 -16.13
N LEU A 119 3.60 7.78 -14.83
CA LEU A 119 4.06 6.60 -14.09
C LEU A 119 3.07 5.42 -14.17
N ASP A 120 1.89 5.62 -14.77
CA ASP A 120 0.74 4.70 -14.70
C ASP A 120 0.27 4.49 -13.25
N PHE A 121 0.18 5.59 -12.50
CA PHE A 121 -0.16 5.62 -11.08
C PHE A 121 -1.34 6.56 -10.84
N GLU A 122 -2.26 6.19 -9.96
CA GLU A 122 -3.39 7.05 -9.63
C GLU A 122 -2.94 8.23 -8.76
N PHE A 123 -3.22 9.47 -9.20
CA PHE A 123 -2.89 10.67 -8.44
C PHE A 123 -3.38 10.63 -6.98
N ASN A 124 -4.58 10.10 -6.71
CA ASN A 124 -5.12 10.06 -5.36
C ASN A 124 -4.27 9.19 -4.40
N LYS A 125 -3.60 8.17 -4.93
CA LYS A 125 -2.71 7.28 -4.17
C LYS A 125 -1.37 7.92 -3.81
N LEU A 126 -1.12 9.16 -4.23
CA LEU A 126 0.06 9.92 -3.82
C LEU A 126 0.01 10.39 -2.36
N PHE A 127 -1.18 10.36 -1.75
CA PHE A 127 -1.45 10.98 -0.46
C PHE A 127 -2.20 10.05 0.50
N GLU A 128 -2.33 8.76 0.18
CA GLU A 128 -3.04 7.80 1.02
C GLU A 128 -2.09 7.19 2.08
N ASP A 129 -2.36 7.48 3.36
CA ASP A 129 -1.67 6.94 4.55
C ASP A 129 -1.83 5.41 4.74
#